data_AF-A0A7Y3AEN2-F1
#
_entry.id   AF-A0A7Y3AEN2-F1
#
_cell.length_a   1.000
_cell.length_b   1.000
_cell.length_c   1.000
_cell.angle_alpha   90.00
_cell.angle_beta   90.00
_cell.angle_gamma   90.00
#
_symmetry.space_group_name_H-M   'P 1'
#
loop_
_entity.id
_entity.type
_entity.pdbx_description
1 polymer ?
#
loop_
_entity_poly.entity_id
_entity_poly.type
_entity_poly.pdbx_seq_one_letter_code
_entity_poly.pdbx_strand_id
1 'polypeptide(L)'
;MAELSGLRETFVRVKETDLHILSECDVTKPAGELTLTFRLQVEHYIEAFPEFALSRAPLSDDKLAVPIIRDMIAAGRNADVGPMAAVAGAISEYVGKGLIDRGCKEIIIENGGDIFLQRSRDCTIAVFAGDSPLSNRVGLQISSSRMPLGICTSSGTVGHSMSLGSADSVTVLAASAVMADAAATRLGNEVGTGNNKKDGINRALDVAGRLPDIRGALVICGEVMGAVGEVELVPLD
;
A
#
# COMPACT_ATOMS: atom_id res chain seq x y z
N MET A 1 -9.13 1.73 12.98
CA MET A 1 -10.41 1.89 12.26
C MET A 1 -10.71 3.38 12.11
N ALA A 2 -10.86 3.87 10.89
CA ALA A 2 -11.26 5.26 10.64
C ALA A 2 -12.73 5.48 11.02
N GLU A 3 -13.08 6.71 11.43
CA GLU A 3 -14.44 7.09 11.83
C GLU A 3 -15.47 6.81 10.70
N LEU A 4 -16.41 5.90 10.98
CA LEU A 4 -17.37 5.29 10.04
C LEU A 4 -18.56 6.19 9.68
N SER A 5 -18.65 7.43 10.18
CA SER A 5 -19.87 8.23 10.05
C SER A 5 -20.23 8.47 8.57
N GLY A 6 -21.31 7.81 8.11
CA GLY A 6 -21.84 7.94 6.75
C GLY A 6 -21.24 7.02 5.68
N LEU A 7 -20.30 6.12 6.02
CA LEU A 7 -19.76 5.14 5.07
C LEU A 7 -20.41 3.76 5.26
N ARG A 8 -20.54 3.02 4.17
CA ARG A 8 -21.03 1.65 4.08
C ARG A 8 -19.85 0.71 3.87
N GLU A 9 -19.87 -0.40 4.57
CA GLU A 9 -18.88 -1.46 4.41
C GLU A 9 -19.28 -2.39 3.26
N THR A 10 -18.29 -2.82 2.49
CA THR A 10 -18.42 -3.82 1.42
C THR A 10 -17.18 -4.69 1.44
N PHE A 11 -17.38 -6.00 1.40
CA PHE A 11 -16.29 -6.98 1.33
C PHE A 11 -16.32 -7.66 -0.03
N VAL A 12 -15.18 -7.67 -0.72
CA VAL A 12 -15.02 -8.34 -2.01
C VAL A 12 -13.86 -9.29 -1.95
N ARG A 13 -14.15 -10.59 -2.10
CA ARG A 13 -13.12 -11.62 -2.14
C ARG A 13 -13.11 -12.34 -3.48
N VAL A 14 -11.96 -12.30 -4.15
CA VAL A 14 -11.70 -13.02 -5.41
C VAL A 14 -10.34 -13.71 -5.29
N LYS A 15 -10.36 -15.04 -5.10
CA LYS A 15 -9.18 -15.86 -4.78
C LYS A 15 -8.39 -15.27 -3.60
N GLU A 16 -7.16 -14.80 -3.82
CA GLU A 16 -6.26 -14.21 -2.81
C GLU A 16 -6.53 -12.73 -2.54
N THR A 17 -7.24 -12.02 -3.43
CA THR A 17 -7.61 -10.62 -3.16
C THR A 17 -8.80 -10.59 -2.22
N ASP A 18 -8.66 -9.85 -1.12
CA ASP A 18 -9.67 -9.65 -0.10
C ASP A 18 -9.75 -8.15 0.20
N LEU A 19 -10.72 -7.48 -0.42
CA LEU A 19 -10.91 -6.03 -0.28
C LEU A 19 -11.94 -5.74 0.80
N HIS A 20 -11.56 -4.88 1.74
CA HIS A 20 -12.47 -4.19 2.62
C HIS A 20 -12.66 -2.75 2.14
N ILE A 21 -13.89 -2.40 1.76
CA ILE A 21 -14.22 -1.13 1.13
C ILE A 21 -15.19 -0.36 2.02
N LEU A 22 -14.82 0.86 2.39
CA LEU A 22 -15.69 1.84 3.01
C LEU A 22 -16.06 2.90 1.98
N SER A 23 -17.35 3.09 1.71
CA SER A 23 -17.80 4.01 0.66
C SER A 23 -19.12 4.70 0.98
N GLU A 24 -19.38 5.88 0.41
CA GLU A 24 -20.63 6.63 0.68
C GLU A 24 -21.88 6.01 0.02
N CYS A 25 -21.70 5.13 -0.97
CA CYS A 25 -22.78 4.50 -1.74
C CYS A 25 -22.63 2.97 -1.76
N ASP A 26 -23.63 2.24 -2.24
CA ASP A 26 -23.51 0.78 -2.42
C ASP A 26 -22.64 0.47 -3.64
N VAL A 27 -21.46 -0.09 -3.37
CA VAL A 27 -20.47 -0.48 -4.38
C VAL A 27 -20.35 -1.99 -4.56
N THR A 28 -21.21 -2.80 -3.93
CA THR A 28 -21.08 -4.27 -3.88
C THR A 28 -20.86 -4.89 -5.26
N LYS A 29 -21.77 -4.59 -6.19
CA LYS A 29 -21.70 -5.10 -7.57
C LYS A 29 -20.52 -4.51 -8.36
N PRO A 30 -20.37 -3.17 -8.50
CA PRO A 30 -19.28 -2.61 -9.29
C PRO A 30 -17.89 -2.94 -8.72
N ALA A 31 -17.74 -3.07 -7.40
CA ALA A 31 -16.47 -3.45 -6.78
C ALA A 31 -16.08 -4.89 -7.12
N GLY A 32 -17.03 -5.82 -7.10
CA GLY A 32 -16.81 -7.21 -7.54
C GLY A 32 -16.37 -7.29 -9.01
N GLU A 33 -17.05 -6.56 -9.90
CA GLU A 33 -16.72 -6.51 -11.33
C GLU A 33 -15.31 -5.95 -11.59
N LEU A 34 -14.97 -4.83 -10.95
CA LEU A 34 -13.66 -4.18 -11.11
C LEU A 34 -12.54 -5.05 -10.54
N THR A 35 -12.76 -5.64 -9.36
CA THR A 35 -11.78 -6.53 -8.72
C THR A 35 -11.47 -7.72 -9.61
N LEU A 36 -12.50 -8.38 -10.15
CA LEU A 36 -12.31 -9.49 -11.09
C LEU A 36 -11.59 -9.02 -12.37
N THR A 37 -11.96 -7.86 -12.91
CA THR A 37 -11.36 -7.31 -14.13
C THR A 37 -9.85 -7.09 -13.97
N PHE A 38 -9.43 -6.37 -12.93
CA PHE A 38 -8.01 -6.05 -12.75
C PHE A 38 -7.19 -7.27 -12.36
N ARG A 39 -7.75 -8.19 -11.57
CA ARG A 39 -7.11 -9.47 -11.30
C ARG A 39 -6.86 -10.28 -12.57
N LEU A 40 -7.86 -10.40 -13.44
CA LEU A 40 -7.72 -11.14 -14.70
C LEU A 40 -6.68 -10.51 -15.63
N GLN A 41 -6.55 -9.17 -15.63
CA GLN A 41 -5.48 -8.49 -16.36
C GLN A 41 -4.09 -8.89 -15.84
N VAL A 42 -3.91 -8.96 -14.52
CA VAL A 42 -2.65 -9.41 -13.90
C VAL A 42 -2.38 -10.88 -14.17
N GLU A 43 -3.37 -11.75 -13.95
CA GLU A 43 -3.24 -13.19 -14.19
C GLU A 43 -2.90 -13.48 -15.66
N HIS A 44 -3.59 -12.85 -16.61
CA HIS A 44 -3.34 -13.05 -18.03
C HIS A 44 -1.96 -12.54 -18.46
N TYR A 45 -1.49 -11.42 -17.90
CA TYR A 45 -0.14 -10.93 -18.18
C TYR A 45 0.93 -11.90 -17.63
N ILE A 46 0.73 -12.45 -16.44
CA ILE A 46 1.63 -13.46 -15.86
C ILE A 46 1.67 -14.74 -16.69
N GLU A 47 0.54 -15.18 -17.26
CA GLU A 47 0.51 -16.34 -18.16
C GLU A 47 1.39 -16.15 -19.40
N ALA A 48 1.39 -14.94 -19.97
CA ALA A 48 2.21 -14.60 -21.12
C ALA A 48 3.68 -14.30 -20.75
N PHE A 49 3.92 -13.72 -19.59
CA PHE A 49 5.22 -13.27 -19.09
C PHE A 49 5.47 -13.75 -17.64
N PRO A 50 5.81 -15.04 -17.43
CA PRO A 50 5.95 -15.60 -16.09
C PRO A 50 7.00 -14.89 -15.21
N GLU A 51 8.00 -14.25 -15.81
CA GLU A 51 8.99 -13.43 -15.12
C GLU A 51 8.37 -12.27 -14.34
N PHE A 52 7.19 -11.78 -14.75
CA PHE A 52 6.44 -10.74 -14.03
C PHE A 52 6.12 -11.19 -12.60
N ALA A 53 5.72 -12.45 -12.43
CA ALA A 53 5.37 -13.00 -11.13
C ALA A 53 6.59 -13.35 -10.27
N LEU A 54 7.70 -13.73 -10.92
CA LEU A 54 8.85 -14.34 -10.24
C LEU A 54 9.98 -13.35 -9.93
N SER A 55 10.05 -12.24 -10.67
CA SER A 55 11.16 -11.31 -10.51
C SER A 55 11.11 -10.60 -9.17
N ARG A 56 12.26 -10.56 -8.49
CA ARG A 56 12.49 -9.73 -7.28
C ARG A 56 13.19 -8.41 -7.62
N ALA A 57 13.62 -8.25 -8.87
CA ALA A 57 14.29 -7.07 -9.39
C ALA A 57 13.40 -6.37 -10.44
N PRO A 58 13.67 -5.09 -10.75
CA PRO A 58 12.95 -4.37 -11.78
C PRO A 58 12.94 -5.10 -13.12
N LEU A 59 11.80 -5.04 -13.81
CA LEU A 59 11.67 -5.49 -15.20
C LEU A 59 11.78 -4.32 -16.18
N SER A 60 12.09 -4.63 -17.43
CA SER A 60 12.04 -3.65 -18.51
C SER A 60 10.62 -3.13 -18.72
N ASP A 61 10.52 -1.90 -19.22
CA ASP A 61 9.24 -1.28 -19.54
C ASP A 61 8.53 -2.04 -20.67
N ASP A 62 7.21 -2.19 -20.57
CA ASP A 62 6.35 -2.70 -21.63
C ASP A 62 5.24 -1.68 -21.92
N LYS A 63 5.42 -0.91 -22.99
CA LYS A 63 4.49 0.16 -23.38
C LYS A 63 3.16 -0.37 -23.91
N LEU A 64 3.13 -1.62 -24.37
CA LEU A 64 1.93 -2.26 -24.94
C LEU A 64 1.07 -2.92 -23.86
N ALA A 65 1.63 -3.14 -22.66
CA ALA A 65 0.89 -3.67 -21.54
C ALA A 65 -0.28 -2.75 -21.14
N VAL A 66 -1.32 -3.35 -20.54
CA VAL A 66 -2.47 -2.61 -20.02
C VAL A 66 -2.05 -1.71 -18.84
N PRO A 67 -2.81 -0.64 -18.52
CA PRO A 67 -2.39 0.37 -17.54
C PRO A 67 -1.91 -0.19 -16.20
N ILE A 68 -2.66 -1.10 -15.56
CA ILE A 68 -2.29 -1.65 -14.25
C ILE A 68 -0.92 -2.35 -14.28
N ILE A 69 -0.62 -3.06 -15.37
CA ILE A 69 0.67 -3.74 -15.53
C ILE A 69 1.79 -2.72 -15.72
N ARG A 70 1.59 -1.70 -16.56
CA ARG A 70 2.59 -0.65 -16.78
C ARG A 70 2.93 0.07 -15.49
N ASP A 71 1.91 0.40 -14.70
CA ASP A 71 2.10 1.10 -13.43
C ASP A 71 2.83 0.22 -12.42
N MET A 72 2.54 -1.08 -12.36
CA MET A 72 3.29 -2.03 -11.52
C MET A 72 4.76 -2.16 -11.96
N ILE A 73 5.05 -2.20 -13.26
CA ILE A 73 6.42 -2.21 -13.79
C ILE A 73 7.14 -0.92 -13.43
N ALA A 74 6.50 0.23 -13.64
CA ALA A 74 7.06 1.53 -13.33
C ALA A 74 7.36 1.68 -11.84
N ALA A 75 6.43 1.30 -10.97
CA ALA A 75 6.61 1.32 -9.52
C ALA A 75 7.74 0.39 -9.07
N GLY A 76 7.80 -0.83 -9.61
CA GLY A 76 8.90 -1.77 -9.35
C GLY A 76 10.27 -1.17 -9.74
N ARG A 77 10.37 -0.52 -10.91
CA ARG A 77 11.59 0.17 -11.33
C ARG A 77 11.95 1.35 -10.43
N ASN A 78 10.98 2.18 -10.06
CA ASN A 78 11.20 3.36 -9.23
C ASN A 78 11.59 3.01 -7.79
N ALA A 79 11.09 1.88 -7.27
CA ALA A 79 11.44 1.36 -5.94
C ALA A 79 12.58 0.33 -5.96
N ASP A 80 13.12 -0.01 -7.14
CA ASP A 80 14.15 -1.03 -7.33
C ASP A 80 13.76 -2.40 -6.71
N VAL A 81 12.59 -2.90 -7.10
CA VAL A 81 11.99 -4.20 -6.73
C VAL A 81 11.24 -4.81 -7.93
N GLY A 82 10.79 -6.06 -7.81
CA GLY A 82 9.92 -6.68 -8.82
C GLY A 82 8.51 -6.07 -8.87
N PRO A 83 7.81 -6.12 -10.02
CA PRO A 83 6.50 -5.48 -10.20
C PRO A 83 5.39 -6.07 -9.30
N MET A 84 5.49 -7.35 -8.93
CA MET A 84 4.52 -7.95 -8.00
C MET A 84 4.58 -7.38 -6.58
N ALA A 85 5.64 -6.65 -6.23
CA ALA A 85 5.69 -5.90 -4.97
C ALA A 85 4.70 -4.72 -4.91
N ALA A 86 4.00 -4.43 -6.02
CA ALA A 86 3.03 -3.34 -6.11
C ALA A 86 1.58 -3.85 -6.29
N VAL A 87 1.36 -5.17 -6.28
CA VAL A 87 0.10 -5.78 -6.75
C VAL A 87 -1.10 -5.41 -5.87
N ALA A 88 -0.92 -5.35 -4.55
CA ALA A 88 -2.02 -5.12 -3.64
C ALA A 88 -2.45 -3.65 -3.67
N GLY A 89 -1.47 -2.74 -3.64
CA GLY A 89 -1.67 -1.31 -3.86
C GLY A 89 -2.25 -1.00 -5.23
N ALA A 90 -1.80 -1.70 -6.29
CA ALA A 90 -2.35 -1.55 -7.63
C ALA A 90 -3.82 -1.92 -7.70
N ILE A 91 -4.21 -3.09 -7.16
CA ILE A 91 -5.62 -3.50 -7.16
C ILE A 91 -6.47 -2.51 -6.36
N SER A 92 -6.03 -2.09 -5.17
CA SER A 92 -6.73 -1.09 -4.35
C SER A 92 -6.94 0.23 -5.10
N GLU A 93 -5.88 0.74 -5.74
CA GLU A 93 -5.94 1.99 -6.49
C GLU A 93 -6.86 1.92 -7.70
N TYR A 94 -6.73 0.86 -8.50
CA TYR A 94 -7.48 0.70 -9.75
C TYR A 94 -8.97 0.44 -9.49
N VAL A 95 -9.31 -0.38 -8.49
CA VAL A 95 -10.70 -0.54 -8.05
C VAL A 95 -11.24 0.78 -7.50
N GLY A 96 -10.46 1.49 -6.68
CA GLY A 96 -10.84 2.78 -6.10
C GLY A 96 -11.15 3.84 -7.15
N LYS A 97 -10.24 4.04 -8.11
CA LYS A 97 -10.43 4.94 -9.25
C LYS A 97 -11.65 4.54 -10.08
N GLY A 98 -11.81 3.25 -10.37
CA GLY A 98 -12.96 2.76 -11.13
C GLY A 98 -14.31 2.97 -10.42
N LEU A 99 -14.34 2.95 -9.09
CA LEU A 99 -15.54 3.28 -8.31
C LEU A 99 -15.79 4.79 -8.24
N ILE A 100 -14.74 5.60 -8.19
CA ILE A 100 -14.84 7.07 -8.28
C ILE A 100 -15.40 7.48 -9.64
N ASP A 101 -14.93 6.87 -10.72
CA ASP A 101 -15.44 7.11 -12.08
C ASP A 101 -16.93 6.74 -12.22
N ARG A 102 -17.42 5.83 -11.37
CA ARG A 102 -18.85 5.45 -11.26
C ARG A 102 -19.66 6.35 -10.31
N GLY A 103 -19.05 7.41 -9.77
CA GLY A 103 -19.72 8.47 -9.02
C GLY A 103 -19.55 8.42 -7.50
N CYS A 104 -18.72 7.52 -6.96
CA CYS A 104 -18.42 7.47 -5.52
C CYS A 104 -17.37 8.54 -5.14
N LYS A 105 -17.68 9.45 -4.22
CA LYS A 105 -16.77 10.57 -3.87
C LYS A 105 -15.88 10.28 -2.67
N GLU A 106 -16.37 9.50 -1.71
CA GLU A 106 -15.59 9.04 -0.56
C GLU A 106 -15.43 7.52 -0.64
N ILE A 107 -14.18 7.08 -0.74
CA ILE A 107 -13.83 5.66 -0.76
C ILE A 107 -12.52 5.39 -0.01
N ILE A 108 -12.53 4.33 0.78
CA ILE A 108 -11.35 3.75 1.43
C ILE A 108 -11.34 2.29 1.01
N ILE A 109 -10.27 1.85 0.35
CA ILE A 109 -10.09 0.45 -0.03
C ILE A 109 -8.86 -0.08 0.68
N GLU A 110 -9.04 -1.11 1.50
CA GLU A 110 -7.98 -1.86 2.15
C GLU A 110 -7.85 -3.23 1.48
N ASN A 111 -6.63 -3.58 1.08
CA ASN A 111 -6.26 -4.91 0.56
C ASN A 111 -5.09 -5.41 1.40
N GLY A 112 -5.38 -5.98 2.57
CA GLY A 112 -4.35 -6.26 3.57
C GLY A 112 -3.74 -4.97 4.14
N GLY A 113 -2.43 -4.78 3.98
CA GLY A 113 -1.73 -3.59 4.46
C GLY A 113 -1.83 -2.36 3.55
N ASP A 114 -2.50 -2.50 2.39
CA ASP A 114 -2.41 -1.56 1.28
C ASP A 114 -3.72 -0.81 1.04
N ILE A 115 -3.66 0.49 1.30
CA ILE A 115 -4.83 1.36 1.33
C ILE A 115 -4.80 2.36 0.18
N PHE A 116 -5.90 2.41 -0.57
CA PHE A 116 -6.24 3.56 -1.40
C PHE A 116 -7.30 4.41 -0.70
N LEU A 117 -6.99 5.70 -0.50
CA LEU A 117 -7.77 6.61 0.32
C LEU A 117 -8.20 7.85 -0.48
N GLN A 118 -9.51 8.07 -0.58
CA GLN A 118 -10.12 9.26 -1.15
C GLN A 118 -11.28 9.72 -0.25
N ARG A 119 -11.17 10.90 0.34
CA ARG A 119 -12.23 11.50 1.17
C ARG A 119 -12.26 13.02 1.01
N SER A 120 -13.34 13.61 1.48
CA SER A 120 -13.55 15.07 1.52
C SER A 120 -13.22 15.70 2.88
N ARG A 121 -12.77 14.88 3.83
CA ARG A 121 -12.44 15.26 5.20
C ARG A 121 -11.17 14.58 5.68
N ASP A 122 -10.55 15.21 6.67
CA ASP A 122 -9.36 14.68 7.32
C ASP A 122 -9.69 13.36 8.03
N CYS A 123 -8.71 12.47 8.13
CA CYS A 123 -8.89 11.21 8.83
C CYS A 123 -7.59 10.73 9.46
N THR A 124 -7.75 9.92 10.50
CA THR A 124 -6.63 9.26 11.16
C THR A 124 -6.63 7.78 10.75
N ILE A 125 -5.50 7.31 10.26
CA ILE A 125 -5.27 5.89 9.93
C ILE A 125 -4.44 5.27 11.05
N ALA A 126 -5.00 4.28 11.74
CA ALA A 126 -4.27 3.55 12.78
C ALA A 126 -3.18 2.68 12.16
N VAL A 127 -1.98 2.69 12.75
CA VAL A 127 -0.87 1.85 12.31
C VAL A 127 -0.89 0.54 13.09
N PHE A 128 -1.04 -0.56 12.36
CA PHE A 128 -0.86 -1.90 12.90
C PHE A 128 0.59 -2.35 12.72
N ALA A 129 1.22 -2.78 13.80
CA ALA A 129 2.63 -3.18 13.83
C ALA A 129 2.83 -4.51 14.57
N GLY A 130 1.93 -5.47 14.33
CA GLY A 130 2.02 -6.81 14.93
C GLY A 130 2.11 -6.79 16.45
N ASP A 131 3.08 -7.50 16.99
CA ASP A 131 3.36 -7.62 18.43
C ASP A 131 4.11 -6.42 19.02
N SER A 132 4.45 -5.41 18.20
CA SER A 132 5.05 -4.18 18.72
C SER A 132 4.12 -3.54 19.75
N PRO A 133 4.65 -3.03 20.88
CA PRO A 133 3.84 -2.27 21.84
C PRO A 133 3.31 -0.94 21.26
N LEU A 134 3.79 -0.52 20.08
CA LEU A 134 3.29 0.63 19.35
C LEU A 134 2.11 0.30 18.41
N SER A 135 1.79 -1.00 18.25
CA SER A 135 0.68 -1.47 17.42
C SER A 135 -0.65 -0.92 17.92
N ASN A 136 -1.43 -0.29 17.03
CA ASN A 136 -2.68 0.41 17.35
C ASN A 136 -2.55 1.54 18.41
N ARG A 137 -1.33 2.00 18.72
CA ARG A 137 -1.06 3.14 19.62
C ARG A 137 -0.68 4.42 18.89
N VAL A 138 -0.39 4.31 17.60
CA VAL A 138 0.04 5.41 16.75
C VAL A 138 -0.88 5.50 15.53
N GLY A 139 -1.34 6.71 15.24
CA GLY A 139 -2.14 7.04 14.06
C GLY A 139 -1.39 7.98 13.12
N LEU A 140 -1.64 7.86 11.83
CA LEU A 140 -1.24 8.79 10.80
C LEU A 140 -2.37 9.79 10.58
N GLN A 141 -2.12 11.07 10.85
CA GLN A 141 -3.06 12.14 10.56
C GLN A 141 -2.97 12.54 9.08
N ILE A 142 -4.07 12.38 8.35
CA ILE A 142 -4.12 12.64 6.90
C ILE A 142 -5.09 13.78 6.62
N SER A 143 -4.58 14.87 6.04
CA SER A 143 -5.44 15.93 5.52
C SER A 143 -6.12 15.50 4.22
N SER A 144 -7.41 15.81 4.10
CA SER A 144 -8.21 15.67 2.87
C SER A 144 -7.55 16.31 1.65
N SER A 145 -6.83 17.42 1.82
CA SER A 145 -6.09 18.11 0.76
C SER A 145 -5.00 17.27 0.09
N ARG A 146 -4.58 16.18 0.75
CA ARG A 146 -3.55 15.26 0.26
C ARG A 146 -4.15 14.11 -0.57
N MET A 147 -5.47 13.96 -0.60
CA MET A 147 -6.16 12.83 -1.24
C MET A 147 -6.43 13.11 -2.74
N PRO A 148 -6.42 12.08 -3.61
CA PRO A 148 -6.25 10.66 -3.30
C PRO A 148 -4.83 10.34 -2.81
N LEU A 149 -4.74 9.35 -1.92
CA LEU A 149 -3.49 8.95 -1.28
C LEU A 149 -3.40 7.43 -1.19
N GLY A 150 -2.24 6.90 -1.52
CA GLY A 150 -1.85 5.53 -1.20
C GLY A 150 -1.13 5.48 0.15
N ILE A 151 -1.55 4.56 1.01
CA ILE A 151 -0.91 4.26 2.29
C ILE A 151 -0.70 2.75 2.34
N CYS A 152 0.53 2.31 2.13
CA CYS A 152 0.84 0.89 1.97
C CYS A 152 1.81 0.44 3.03
N THR A 153 1.61 -0.76 3.56
CA THR A 153 2.36 -1.27 4.70
C THR A 153 2.94 -2.65 4.41
N SER A 154 4.27 -2.72 4.43
CA SER A 154 4.99 -3.99 4.43
C SER A 154 5.29 -4.41 5.87
N SER A 155 5.20 -5.70 6.15
CA SER A 155 5.57 -6.28 7.44
C SER A 155 6.39 -7.55 7.23
N GLY A 156 7.36 -7.78 8.10
CA GLY A 156 8.09 -9.06 8.17
C GLY A 156 7.55 -10.00 9.24
N THR A 157 6.69 -9.49 10.13
CA THR A 157 6.17 -10.21 11.30
C THR A 157 4.68 -10.50 11.23
N VAL A 158 3.94 -9.88 10.29
CA VAL A 158 2.50 -10.09 10.12
C VAL A 158 2.12 -10.23 8.64
N GLY A 159 1.32 -11.23 8.32
CA GLY A 159 0.74 -11.45 6.99
C GLY A 159 1.44 -12.55 6.17
N HIS A 160 0.83 -12.93 5.05
CA HIS A 160 1.35 -13.98 4.15
C HIS A 160 2.44 -13.47 3.19
N SER A 161 2.55 -12.14 3.06
CA SER A 161 3.55 -11.46 2.23
C SER A 161 4.83 -11.32 3.03
N MET A 162 5.68 -12.36 3.00
CA MET A 162 6.97 -12.31 3.69
C MET A 162 7.90 -11.28 3.04
N SER A 163 7.97 -10.07 3.61
CA SER A 163 9.18 -9.26 3.44
C SER A 163 10.34 -9.98 4.13
N LEU A 164 11.56 -9.85 3.59
CA LEU A 164 12.76 -10.46 4.20
C LEU A 164 13.20 -9.73 5.49
N GLY A 165 12.41 -8.77 5.97
CA GLY A 165 12.79 -7.81 7.01
C GLY A 165 12.42 -8.24 8.42
N SER A 166 13.13 -7.69 9.40
CA SER A 166 12.81 -7.76 10.83
C SER A 166 11.87 -6.63 11.29
N ALA A 167 11.24 -5.93 10.34
CA ALA A 167 10.38 -4.79 10.62
C ALA A 167 8.98 -5.26 11.00
N ASP A 168 8.42 -4.66 12.05
CA ASP A 168 7.05 -4.94 12.45
C ASP A 168 6.06 -4.24 11.52
N SER A 169 6.41 -3.03 11.08
CA SER A 169 5.64 -2.26 10.11
C SER A 169 6.54 -1.27 9.36
N VAL A 170 6.37 -1.21 8.05
CA VAL A 170 6.96 -0.20 7.17
C VAL A 170 5.83 0.39 6.33
N THR A 171 5.35 1.56 6.74
CA THR A 171 4.24 2.26 6.08
C THR A 171 4.78 3.38 5.21
N VAL A 172 4.36 3.42 3.95
CA VAL A 172 4.72 4.46 2.98
C VAL A 172 3.47 5.21 2.54
N LEU A 173 3.58 6.54 2.45
CA LEU A 173 2.57 7.44 1.92
C LEU A 173 3.02 7.90 0.54
N ALA A 174 2.17 7.78 -0.47
CA ALA A 174 2.44 8.29 -1.83
C ALA A 174 1.14 8.72 -2.52
N ALA A 175 1.24 9.50 -3.60
CA ALA A 175 0.06 9.85 -4.39
C ALA A 175 -0.57 8.63 -5.09
N SER A 176 0.21 7.56 -5.27
CA SER A 176 -0.21 6.28 -5.83
C SER A 176 0.02 5.16 -4.81
N ALA A 177 -1.01 4.36 -4.53
CA ALA A 177 -0.87 3.13 -3.77
C ALA A 177 -0.01 2.09 -4.50
N VAL A 178 0.02 2.10 -5.84
CA VAL A 178 0.95 1.25 -6.62
C VAL A 178 2.41 1.56 -6.24
N MET A 179 2.77 2.84 -6.20
CA MET A 179 4.11 3.27 -5.81
C MET A 179 4.38 3.06 -4.31
N ALA A 180 3.39 3.34 -3.45
CA ALA A 180 3.52 3.16 -2.01
C ALA A 180 3.81 1.69 -1.64
N ASP A 181 3.12 0.73 -2.26
CA ASP A 181 3.28 -0.72 -2.01
C ASP A 181 4.69 -1.20 -2.41
N ALA A 182 5.12 -0.84 -3.63
CA ALA A 182 6.48 -1.14 -4.10
C ALA A 182 7.56 -0.55 -3.18
N ALA A 183 7.38 0.71 -2.76
CA ALA A 183 8.29 1.39 -1.84
C ALA A 183 8.27 0.74 -0.46
N ALA A 184 7.11 0.39 0.10
CA ALA A 184 7.01 -0.27 1.39
C ALA A 184 7.77 -1.60 1.39
N THR A 185 7.65 -2.38 0.31
CA THR A 185 8.44 -3.61 0.11
C THR A 185 9.94 -3.31 0.03
N ARG A 186 10.36 -2.28 -0.73
CA ARG A 186 11.78 -1.88 -0.81
C ARG A 186 12.33 -1.55 0.57
N LEU A 187 11.64 -0.68 1.30
CA LEU A 187 12.06 -0.21 2.62
C LEU A 187 12.05 -1.35 3.64
N GLY A 188 11.09 -2.28 3.58
CA GLY A 188 11.09 -3.50 4.39
C GLY A 188 12.35 -4.35 4.19
N ASN A 189 12.80 -4.52 2.94
CA ASN A 189 14.06 -5.20 2.63
C ASN A 189 15.28 -4.45 3.22
N GLU A 190 15.28 -3.11 3.18
CA GLU A 190 16.35 -2.29 3.74
C GLU A 190 16.44 -2.40 5.25
N VAL A 191 15.34 -2.57 5.98
CA VAL A 191 15.39 -2.81 7.44
C VAL A 191 16.10 -4.13 7.75
N GLY A 192 15.80 -5.19 6.98
CA GLY A 192 16.32 -6.54 7.18
C GLY A 192 17.84 -6.69 7.08
N THR A 193 18.53 -5.78 6.39
CA THR A 193 20.00 -5.82 6.25
C THR A 193 20.74 -5.26 7.48
N GLY A 194 20.02 -4.98 8.57
CA GLY A 194 20.42 -4.19 9.75
C GLY A 194 21.34 -4.93 10.70
N ASN A 195 22.38 -4.27 11.22
CA ASN A 195 23.13 -4.83 12.35
C ASN A 195 22.26 -4.84 13.63
N ASN A 196 21.39 -3.83 13.77
CA ASN A 196 20.41 -3.72 14.84
C ASN A 196 19.17 -2.95 14.35
N LYS A 197 18.12 -2.88 15.18
CA LYS A 197 16.84 -2.24 14.85
C LYS A 197 16.99 -0.76 14.43
N LYS A 198 17.81 0.02 15.15
CA LYS A 198 18.01 1.44 14.84
C LYS A 198 18.75 1.64 13.52
N ASP A 199 19.78 0.83 13.28
CA ASP A 199 20.52 0.86 12.00
C ASP A 199 19.61 0.50 10.83
N GLY A 200 18.76 -0.52 11.00
CA GLY A 200 17.76 -0.91 10.00
C GLY A 200 16.77 0.21 9.68
N ILE A 201 16.22 0.84 10.71
CA ILE A 201 15.33 2.01 10.56
C ILE A 201 16.04 3.14 9.82
N ASN A 202 17.23 3.54 10.26
CA ASN A 202 17.95 4.66 9.66
C ASN A 202 18.23 4.44 8.17
N ARG A 203 18.69 3.24 7.79
CA ARG A 203 18.91 2.93 6.37
C ARG A 203 17.64 2.98 5.54
N ALA A 204 16.53 2.44 6.07
CA ALA A 204 15.26 2.49 5.38
C ALA A 204 14.81 3.94 5.17
N LEU A 205 14.95 4.81 6.17
CA LEU A 205 14.62 6.24 6.05
C LEU A 205 15.56 6.98 5.07
N ASP A 206 16.85 6.65 5.05
CA ASP A 206 17.82 7.19 4.09
C ASP A 206 17.51 6.78 2.65
N VAL A 207 17.00 5.56 2.44
CA VAL A 207 16.50 5.10 1.12
C VAL A 207 15.20 5.81 0.78
N ALA A 208 14.27 5.92 1.72
CA ALA A 208 12.99 6.61 1.52
C ALA A 208 13.19 8.05 1.02
N GLY A 209 14.13 8.80 1.61
CA GLY A 209 14.46 10.17 1.19
C GLY A 209 15.03 10.29 -0.24
N ARG A 210 15.36 9.17 -0.91
CA ARG A 210 15.87 9.12 -2.28
C ARG A 210 14.90 8.49 -3.28
N LEU A 211 13.83 7.83 -2.81
CA LEU A 211 12.84 7.24 -3.69
C LEU A 211 11.99 8.35 -4.33
N PRO A 212 11.74 8.27 -5.65
CA PRO A 212 10.85 9.21 -6.30
C PRO A 212 9.39 8.95 -5.89
N ASP A 213 8.56 9.99 -5.98
CA ASP A 213 7.10 9.90 -5.92
C ASP A 213 6.48 9.32 -4.63
N ILE A 214 7.26 9.25 -3.54
CA ILE A 214 6.74 9.03 -2.20
C ILE A 214 6.69 10.35 -1.41
N ARG A 215 5.70 10.49 -0.53
CA ARG A 215 5.50 11.67 0.32
C ARG A 215 6.11 11.52 1.71
N GLY A 216 6.16 10.29 2.21
CA GLY A 216 6.76 10.00 3.51
C GLY A 216 6.75 8.52 3.85
N ALA A 217 7.48 8.17 4.90
CA ALA A 217 7.58 6.80 5.38
C ALA A 217 7.66 6.76 6.91
N LEU A 218 7.08 5.72 7.50
CA LEU A 218 7.14 5.36 8.91
C LEU A 218 7.65 3.92 9.01
N VAL A 219 8.65 3.70 9.87
CA VAL A 219 9.22 2.38 10.14
C VAL A 219 9.11 2.11 11.63
N ILE A 220 8.58 0.94 12.01
CA ILE A 220 8.44 0.46 13.39
C ILE A 220 9.16 -0.88 13.54
N CYS A 221 10.03 -0.98 14.54
CA CYS A 221 10.75 -2.19 14.94
C CYS A 221 10.82 -2.30 16.47
N GLY A 222 10.02 -3.17 17.06
CA GLY A 222 9.79 -3.26 18.49
C GLY A 222 9.27 -1.95 19.05
N GLU A 223 9.96 -1.43 20.07
CA GLU A 223 9.64 -0.16 20.74
C GLU A 223 10.21 1.07 20.02
N VAL A 224 10.94 0.88 18.92
CA VAL A 224 11.60 1.97 18.20
C VAL A 224 10.85 2.24 16.91
N MET A 225 10.62 3.52 16.63
CA MET A 225 10.10 3.97 15.34
C MET A 225 10.91 5.13 14.79
N GLY A 226 10.85 5.32 13.49
CA GLY A 226 11.39 6.48 12.81
C GLY A 226 10.53 6.86 11.61
N ALA A 227 10.49 8.15 11.28
CA ALA A 227 9.68 8.68 10.20
C ALA A 227 10.42 9.76 9.40
N VAL A 228 10.05 9.91 8.12
CA VAL A 228 10.57 10.94 7.23
C VAL A 228 9.48 11.45 6.29
N GLY A 229 9.60 12.70 5.85
CA GLY A 229 8.68 13.32 4.91
C GLY A 229 7.38 13.81 5.56
N GLU A 230 6.28 13.76 4.82
CA GLU A 230 4.96 14.28 5.21
C GLU A 230 4.19 13.37 6.18
N VAL A 231 4.88 12.79 7.16
CA VAL A 231 4.30 11.92 8.19
C VAL A 231 3.95 12.74 9.43
N GLU A 232 2.66 12.77 9.76
CA GLU A 232 2.15 13.39 10.99
C GLU A 232 1.60 12.30 11.91
N LEU A 233 2.23 12.12 13.07
CA LEU A 233 1.89 11.08 14.03
C LEU A 233 1.03 11.65 15.16
N VAL A 234 -0.05 10.95 15.47
CA VAL A 234 -0.92 11.24 16.62
C VAL A 234 -0.99 10.01 17.54
N PRO A 235 -1.02 10.18 18.87
CA PRO A 235 -1.28 9.07 19.78
C PRO A 235 -2.72 8.57 19.62
N LEU A 236 -2.92 7.27 19.77
CA LEU A 236 -4.23 6.63 19.85
C LEU A 236 -4.42 6.05 21.26
N ASP A 237 -5.62 6.26 21.80
CA ASP A 237 -6.01 5.82 23.15
C ASP A 237 -6.30 4.31 23.23
#